data_AF-A0A9X1QWA6-F1
#
_entry.id   AF-A0A9X1QWA6-F1
#
_cell.length_a   1.000
_cell.length_b   1.000
_cell.length_c   1.000
_cell.angle_alpha   90.00
_cell.angle_beta   90.00
_cell.angle_gamma   90.00
#
_symmetry.space_group_name_H-M   'P 1'
#
loop_
_entity.id
_entity.type
_entity.pdbx_description
1 polymer ?
#
loop_
_entity_poly.entity_id
_entity_poly.type
_entity_poly.pdbx_seq_one_letter_code
_entity_poly.pdbx_strand_id
1 'polypeptide(L)'
;MMKILDYGNLIRELPCQNQGFDIYRKNWFVESQEDNINEIFKNSDKDKKITINRFDIENSKNNLPIFIVKTLMWGYPTKGRGKNIDKLLSKESLTNLISKLQNYSDRDISIELLKSDIKEIDGLGLSTMTKFTNFLNTTINGNKAVILDLQIISAINRGVFEEFKNLERINYDNAIKYYPEYLSIIGTISKKINSTPDQIENFLFLFGRSLSEIKNTAN
;
A
#
# COMPACT_ATOMS: atom_id res chain seq x y z
N MET A 1 -4.94 20.50 17.51
CA MET A 1 -4.68 19.43 16.54
C MET A 1 -3.25 18.97 16.77
N MET A 2 -2.99 17.67 16.68
CA MET A 2 -1.64 17.11 16.85
C MET A 2 -0.80 17.38 15.59
N LYS A 3 0.53 17.33 15.71
CA LYS A 3 1.44 17.42 14.57
C LYS A 3 2.20 16.12 14.41
N ILE A 4 2.32 15.62 13.19
CA ILE A 4 3.18 14.45 12.91
C ILE A 4 4.64 14.75 13.27
N LEU A 5 5.06 16.02 13.11
CA LEU A 5 6.42 16.45 13.44
C LEU A 5 6.82 16.12 14.89
N ASP A 6 5.87 16.13 15.83
CA ASP A 6 6.11 15.83 17.25
C ASP A 6 6.51 14.36 17.48
N TYR A 7 6.22 13.48 16.51
CA TYR A 7 6.55 12.05 16.52
C TYR A 7 7.83 11.71 15.75
N GLY A 8 8.60 12.71 15.32
CA GLY A 8 9.71 12.53 14.38
C GLY A 8 10.75 11.47 14.80
N ASN A 9 11.09 11.40 16.10
CA ASN A 9 12.01 10.38 16.61
C ASN A 9 11.47 8.96 16.45
N LEU A 10 10.21 8.72 16.81
CA LEU A 10 9.58 7.42 16.65
C LEU A 10 9.49 7.03 15.17
N ILE A 11 9.06 7.96 14.33
CA ILE A 11 8.87 7.74 12.89
C ILE A 11 10.16 7.30 12.21
N ARG A 12 11.28 7.98 12.49
CA ARG A 12 12.59 7.65 11.90
C ARG A 12 13.09 6.25 12.26
N GLU A 13 12.63 5.69 13.37
CA GLU A 13 13.04 4.37 13.84
C GLU A 13 12.04 3.26 13.46
N LEU A 14 10.96 3.58 12.71
CA LEU A 14 10.00 2.57 12.30
C LEU A 14 10.64 1.54 11.35
N PRO A 15 10.59 0.24 11.67
CA PRO A 15 11.20 -0.81 10.86
C PRO A 15 10.26 -1.20 9.71
N CYS A 16 10.06 -0.30 8.74
CA CYS A 16 9.09 -0.52 7.66
C CYS A 16 9.32 -1.83 6.93
N GLN A 17 10.57 -2.19 6.64
CA GLN A 17 10.91 -3.43 5.93
C GLN A 17 10.44 -4.71 6.64
N ASN A 18 10.29 -4.67 7.96
CA ASN A 18 9.82 -5.78 8.78
C ASN A 18 8.29 -5.85 8.90
N GLN A 19 7.54 -4.85 8.42
CA GLN A 19 6.08 -4.86 8.44
C GLN A 19 5.56 -6.03 7.59
N GLY A 20 4.97 -7.03 8.26
CA GLY A 20 4.54 -8.25 7.62
C GLY A 20 3.26 -8.81 8.21
N PHE A 21 2.66 -9.71 7.45
CA PHE A 21 1.40 -10.34 7.79
C PHE A 21 1.47 -11.85 7.57
N ASP A 22 0.78 -12.58 8.46
CA ASP A 22 0.63 -14.01 8.36
C ASP A 22 -0.40 -14.38 7.29
N ILE A 23 0.03 -15.22 6.35
CA ILE A 23 -0.79 -15.68 5.22
C ILE A 23 -0.89 -17.19 5.31
N TYR A 24 -2.13 -17.67 5.23
CA TYR A 24 -2.44 -19.10 5.24
C TYR A 24 -2.74 -19.58 3.83
N ARG A 25 -2.08 -20.66 3.40
CA ARG A 25 -2.25 -21.24 2.06
C ARG A 25 -3.69 -21.57 1.74
N LYS A 26 -4.45 -22.12 2.70
CA LYS A 26 -5.88 -22.44 2.56
C LYS A 26 -6.77 -21.26 2.14
N ASN A 27 -6.38 -20.03 2.41
CA ASN A 27 -7.14 -18.84 2.00
C ASN A 27 -6.88 -18.46 0.53
N TRP A 28 -5.81 -18.99 -0.06
CA TRP A 28 -5.29 -18.61 -1.36
C TRP A 28 -5.39 -19.77 -2.34
N PHE A 29 -6.54 -19.83 -3.01
CA PHE A 29 -6.79 -20.72 -4.14
C PHE A 29 -7.29 -19.88 -5.32
N VAL A 30 -6.50 -19.81 -6.39
CA VAL A 30 -6.82 -19.10 -7.63
C VAL A 30 -6.30 -19.99 -8.76
N GLU A 31 -7.22 -20.66 -9.47
CA GLU A 31 -6.88 -21.71 -10.44
C GLU A 31 -5.84 -21.25 -11.47
N SER A 32 -5.99 -20.05 -12.01
CA SER A 32 -5.06 -19.47 -12.99
C SER A 32 -3.66 -19.17 -12.44
N GLN A 33 -3.48 -19.14 -11.12
CA GLN A 33 -2.24 -18.74 -10.45
C GLN A 33 -1.70 -19.80 -9.48
N GLU A 34 -2.20 -21.03 -9.58
CA GLU A 34 -1.84 -22.09 -8.62
C GLU A 34 -0.32 -22.37 -8.62
N ASP A 35 0.35 -22.29 -9.78
CA ASP A 35 1.81 -22.46 -9.88
C ASP A 35 2.57 -21.37 -9.11
N ASN A 36 2.18 -20.09 -9.30
CA ASN A 36 2.78 -18.96 -8.59
C ASN A 36 2.54 -19.05 -7.07
N ILE A 37 1.33 -19.46 -6.68
CA ILE A 37 0.97 -19.67 -5.27
C ILE A 37 1.81 -20.82 -4.69
N ASN A 38 1.94 -21.94 -5.41
CA ASN A 38 2.74 -23.07 -5.00
C ASN A 38 4.22 -22.71 -4.84
N GLU A 39 4.79 -21.90 -5.73
CA GLU A 39 6.14 -21.37 -5.61
C GLU A 39 6.32 -20.55 -4.32
N ILE A 40 5.40 -19.62 -4.04
CA ILE A 40 5.43 -18.78 -2.83
C ILE A 40 5.40 -19.64 -1.55
N PHE A 41 4.60 -20.70 -1.55
CA PHE A 41 4.49 -21.62 -0.43
C PHE A 41 5.49 -22.79 -0.50
N LYS A 42 6.40 -22.80 -1.48
CA LYS A 42 7.41 -23.86 -1.70
C LYS A 42 6.80 -25.27 -1.75
N ASN A 43 5.67 -25.42 -2.45
CA ASN A 43 4.91 -26.68 -2.55
C ASN A 43 4.53 -27.29 -1.19
N SER A 44 4.35 -26.46 -0.16
CA SER A 44 3.93 -26.91 1.17
C SER A 44 2.43 -27.25 1.23
N ASP A 45 2.04 -28.00 2.26
CA ASP A 45 0.64 -28.38 2.51
C ASP A 45 -0.29 -27.16 2.68
N LYS A 46 -1.60 -27.38 2.49
CA LYS A 46 -2.68 -26.38 2.53
C LYS A 46 -2.81 -25.64 3.86
N ASP A 47 -2.37 -26.25 4.96
CA ASP A 47 -2.35 -25.61 6.29
C ASP A 47 -1.09 -24.78 6.55
N LYS A 48 -0.16 -24.71 5.60
CA LYS A 48 1.05 -23.90 5.73
C LYS A 48 0.71 -22.43 5.97
N LYS A 49 1.38 -21.89 6.99
CA LYS A 49 1.47 -20.46 7.26
C LYS A 49 2.84 -19.95 6.85
N ILE A 50 2.86 -18.81 6.19
CA ILE A 50 4.06 -18.01 5.93
C ILE A 50 3.82 -16.58 6.42
N THR A 51 4.89 -15.87 6.74
CA THR A 51 4.83 -14.42 6.95
C THR A 51 5.49 -13.77 5.75
N ILE A 52 4.79 -12.83 5.11
CA ILE A 52 5.38 -11.99 4.06
C ILE A 52 5.56 -10.60 4.68
N ASN A 53 6.76 -10.03 4.56
CA ASN A 53 7.03 -8.64 4.91
C ASN A 53 7.30 -7.79 3.65
N ARG A 54 7.52 -6.47 3.81
CA ARG A 54 7.80 -5.57 2.68
C ARG A 54 9.08 -5.95 1.94
N PHE A 55 10.13 -6.35 2.66
CA PHE A 55 11.39 -6.80 2.06
C PHE A 55 11.21 -8.02 1.15
N ASP A 56 10.36 -8.98 1.53
CA ASP A 56 10.06 -10.17 0.72
C ASP A 56 9.35 -9.83 -0.61
N ILE A 57 8.58 -8.74 -0.62
CA ILE A 57 7.84 -8.25 -1.79
C ILE A 57 8.80 -7.48 -2.70
N GLU A 58 9.55 -6.53 -2.16
CA GLU A 58 10.52 -5.72 -2.92
C GLU A 58 11.56 -6.62 -3.61
N ASN A 59 12.06 -7.66 -2.93
CA ASN A 59 13.00 -8.63 -3.53
C ASN A 59 12.39 -9.53 -4.61
N SER A 60 11.06 -9.51 -4.77
CA SER A 60 10.38 -10.26 -5.83
C SER A 60 10.07 -9.42 -7.07
N LYS A 61 10.37 -8.11 -7.09
CA LYS A 61 9.97 -7.19 -8.18
C LYS A 61 10.42 -7.59 -9.59
N ASN A 62 11.50 -8.37 -9.70
CA ASN A 62 12.02 -8.88 -10.97
C ASN A 62 11.22 -10.07 -11.54
N ASN A 63 10.38 -10.72 -10.72
CA ASN A 63 9.42 -11.73 -11.15
C ASN A 63 8.01 -11.15 -10.92
N LEU A 64 7.50 -10.39 -11.89
CA LEU A 64 6.24 -9.65 -11.76
C LEU A 64 5.02 -10.53 -11.39
N PRO A 65 4.82 -11.74 -11.96
CA PRO A 65 3.78 -12.66 -11.47
C PRO A 65 3.86 -12.91 -9.95
N ILE A 66 5.04 -13.31 -9.45
CA ILE A 66 5.23 -13.58 -8.02
C ILE A 66 5.10 -12.31 -7.18
N PHE A 67 5.66 -11.19 -7.66
CA PHE A 67 5.54 -9.87 -7.02
C PHE A 67 4.08 -9.45 -6.84
N ILE A 68 3.28 -9.57 -7.89
CA ILE A 68 1.85 -9.21 -7.86
C ILE A 68 1.13 -10.07 -6.83
N VAL A 69 1.31 -11.39 -6.89
CA VAL A 69 0.65 -12.31 -5.95
C VAL A 69 1.08 -12.06 -4.51
N LYS A 70 2.39 -11.89 -4.24
CA LYS A 70 2.89 -11.55 -2.90
C LYS A 70 2.35 -10.22 -2.38
N THR A 71 2.29 -9.19 -3.22
CA THR A 71 1.73 -7.88 -2.86
C THR A 71 0.26 -7.99 -2.48
N LEU A 72 -0.51 -8.76 -3.24
CA LEU A 72 -1.92 -9.03 -2.92
C LEU A 72 -2.07 -9.86 -1.65
N MET A 73 -1.21 -10.85 -1.42
CA MET A 73 -1.17 -11.64 -0.18
C MET A 73 -0.89 -10.77 1.03
N TRP A 74 0.09 -9.88 0.95
CA TRP A 74 0.43 -8.97 2.04
C TRP A 74 -0.67 -7.94 2.30
N GLY A 75 -1.25 -7.36 1.23
CA GLY A 75 -2.31 -6.35 1.37
C GLY A 75 -3.67 -6.93 1.77
N TYR A 76 -3.90 -8.22 1.52
CA TYR A 76 -5.16 -8.91 1.77
C TYR A 76 -4.94 -10.32 2.32
N PRO A 77 -4.37 -10.53 3.52
CA PRO A 77 -3.92 -11.86 3.99
C PRO A 77 -4.98 -12.98 3.93
N THR A 78 -6.26 -12.61 4.02
CA THR A 78 -7.41 -13.53 3.92
C THR A 78 -8.05 -13.56 2.53
N LYS A 79 -7.34 -13.15 1.47
CA LYS A 79 -7.82 -12.96 0.08
C LYS A 79 -8.93 -11.90 -0.08
N GLY A 80 -9.16 -11.09 0.94
CA GLY A 80 -10.19 -10.05 0.94
C GLY A 80 -11.62 -10.61 0.89
N ARG A 81 -12.55 -9.82 0.36
CA ARG A 81 -13.96 -10.19 0.19
C ARG A 81 -14.37 -10.04 -1.28
N GLY A 82 -15.24 -10.94 -1.76
CA GLY A 82 -15.75 -10.92 -3.13
C GLY A 82 -14.77 -11.50 -4.16
N LYS A 83 -15.01 -11.19 -5.44
CA LYS A 83 -14.28 -11.78 -6.59
C LYS A 83 -13.20 -10.86 -7.19
N ASN A 84 -12.85 -9.76 -6.54
CA ASN A 84 -11.95 -8.76 -7.13
C ASN A 84 -10.53 -9.30 -7.34
N ILE A 85 -9.98 -10.03 -6.35
CA ILE A 85 -8.67 -10.67 -6.49
C ILE A 85 -8.71 -11.75 -7.57
N ASP A 86 -9.79 -12.55 -7.63
CA ASP A 86 -9.94 -13.57 -8.67
C ASP A 86 -9.99 -12.97 -10.08
N LYS A 87 -10.71 -11.86 -10.26
CA LYS A 87 -10.75 -11.12 -11.53
C LYS A 87 -9.37 -10.57 -11.89
N LEU A 88 -8.71 -9.90 -10.94
CA LEU A 88 -7.39 -9.30 -11.14
C LEU A 88 -6.33 -10.35 -11.50
N LEU A 89 -6.44 -11.56 -10.92
CA LEU A 89 -5.54 -12.68 -11.16
C LEU A 89 -5.99 -13.63 -12.28
N SER A 90 -7.06 -13.27 -13.01
CA SER A 90 -7.39 -13.94 -14.26
C SER A 90 -6.25 -13.81 -15.27
N LYS A 91 -6.11 -14.76 -16.19
CA LYS A 91 -4.98 -14.78 -17.14
C LYS A 91 -4.87 -13.49 -17.95
N GLU A 92 -5.99 -12.96 -18.42
CA GLU A 92 -6.06 -11.74 -19.20
C GLU A 92 -5.72 -10.50 -18.36
N SER A 93 -6.40 -10.31 -17.22
CA SER A 93 -6.15 -9.15 -16.35
C SER A 93 -4.74 -9.14 -15.79
N LEU A 94 -4.18 -10.31 -15.43
CA LEU A 94 -2.80 -10.40 -14.96
C LEU A 94 -1.80 -10.06 -16.05
N THR A 95 -2.00 -10.54 -17.29
CA THR A 95 -1.11 -10.22 -18.42
C THR A 95 -1.11 -8.71 -18.69
N ASN A 96 -2.29 -8.07 -18.68
CA ASN A 96 -2.40 -6.62 -18.82
C ASN A 96 -1.70 -5.88 -17.67
N LEU A 97 -1.92 -6.32 -16.42
CA LEU A 97 -1.28 -5.74 -15.24
C LEU A 97 0.25 -5.85 -15.30
N ILE A 98 0.79 -7.02 -15.67
CA ILE A 98 2.24 -7.22 -15.83
C ILE A 98 2.80 -6.23 -16.86
N SER A 99 2.18 -6.15 -18.04
CA SER A 99 2.60 -5.24 -19.12
C SER A 99 2.67 -3.79 -18.65
N LYS A 100 1.67 -3.33 -17.88
CA LYS A 100 1.67 -1.97 -17.32
C LYS A 100 2.77 -1.80 -16.25
N LEU A 101 2.85 -2.70 -15.27
CA LEU A 101 3.80 -2.60 -14.16
C LEU A 101 5.27 -2.70 -14.58
N GLN A 102 5.59 -3.36 -15.71
CA GLN A 102 6.94 -3.35 -16.28
C GLN A 102 7.48 -1.93 -16.50
N ASN A 103 6.61 -0.98 -16.85
CA ASN A 103 7.00 0.40 -17.13
C ASN A 103 7.03 1.30 -15.88
N TYR A 104 6.74 0.76 -14.70
CA TYR A 104 6.62 1.53 -13.46
C TYR A 104 7.85 1.40 -12.54
N SER A 105 8.61 0.31 -12.64
CA SER A 105 9.73 0.04 -11.73
C SER A 105 10.80 1.12 -11.83
N ASP A 106 11.09 1.78 -10.70
CA ASP A 106 12.11 2.81 -10.57
C ASP A 106 11.93 3.97 -11.59
N ARG A 107 10.67 4.27 -11.95
CA ARG A 107 10.29 5.34 -12.88
C ARG A 107 9.47 6.43 -12.21
N ASP A 108 9.52 7.64 -12.78
CA ASP A 108 8.55 8.69 -12.52
C ASP A 108 7.42 8.63 -13.54
N ILE A 109 6.17 8.65 -13.07
CA ILE A 109 4.97 8.62 -13.91
C ILE A 109 4.05 9.80 -13.58
N SER A 110 3.11 10.08 -14.47
CA SER A 110 2.06 11.06 -14.19
C SER A 110 0.88 10.46 -13.41
N ILE A 111 0.15 11.31 -12.68
CA ILE A 111 -1.10 10.89 -12.03
C ILE A 111 -2.17 10.51 -13.07
N GLU A 112 -2.13 11.12 -14.26
CA GLU A 112 -3.01 10.82 -15.38
C GLU A 112 -2.78 9.41 -15.92
N LEU A 113 -1.52 8.99 -16.05
CA LEU A 113 -1.18 7.62 -16.44
C LEU A 113 -1.68 6.62 -15.40
N LEU A 114 -1.38 6.86 -14.12
CA LEU A 114 -1.87 6.01 -13.02
C LEU A 114 -3.40 5.87 -13.07
N LYS A 115 -4.11 6.98 -13.28
CA LYS A 115 -5.58 7.01 -13.36
C LYS A 115 -6.12 6.26 -14.57
N SER A 116 -5.46 6.33 -15.73
CA SER A 116 -5.84 5.56 -16.92
C SER A 116 -5.67 4.06 -16.65
N ASP A 117 -4.49 3.69 -16.14
CA ASP A 117 -4.13 2.29 -15.92
C ASP A 117 -5.02 1.60 -14.89
N ILE A 118 -5.43 2.31 -13.82
CA ILE A 118 -6.40 1.78 -12.85
C ILE A 118 -7.74 1.47 -13.52
N LYS A 119 -8.22 2.31 -14.44
CA LYS A 119 -9.53 2.12 -15.09
C LYS A 119 -9.54 0.99 -16.10
N GLU A 120 -8.39 0.67 -16.68
CA GLU A 120 -8.25 -0.35 -17.72
C GLU A 120 -8.11 -1.77 -17.16
N ILE A 121 -7.91 -1.93 -15.85
CA ILE A 121 -7.75 -3.24 -15.21
C ILE A 121 -8.92 -3.54 -14.29
N ASP A 122 -9.74 -4.50 -14.71
CA ASP A 122 -10.87 -4.99 -13.92
C ASP A 122 -10.43 -5.53 -12.55
N GLY A 123 -11.12 -5.07 -11.50
CA GLY A 123 -10.83 -5.46 -10.12
C GLY A 123 -9.64 -4.73 -9.49
N LEU A 124 -8.95 -3.84 -10.22
CA LEU A 124 -7.89 -3.01 -9.68
C LEU A 124 -8.45 -1.72 -9.07
N GLY A 125 -8.16 -1.50 -7.79
CA GLY A 125 -8.47 -0.26 -7.09
C GLY A 125 -7.23 0.56 -6.79
N LEU A 126 -7.42 1.83 -6.41
CA LEU A 126 -6.32 2.72 -6.01
C LEU A 126 -5.47 2.13 -4.87
N SER A 127 -6.12 1.58 -3.84
CA SER A 127 -5.42 0.98 -2.69
C SER A 127 -4.46 -0.15 -3.12
N THR A 128 -4.84 -0.93 -4.12
CA THR A 128 -4.00 -2.00 -4.66
C THR A 128 -2.90 -1.43 -5.56
N MET A 129 -3.25 -0.49 -6.46
CA MET A 129 -2.27 0.13 -7.35
C MET A 129 -1.18 0.88 -6.59
N THR A 130 -1.52 1.59 -5.51
CA THR A 130 -0.54 2.30 -4.67
C THR A 130 0.41 1.36 -3.91
N LYS A 131 0.01 0.12 -3.65
CA LYS A 131 0.93 -0.91 -3.12
C LYS A 131 1.94 -1.33 -4.18
N PHE A 132 1.48 -1.61 -5.40
CA PHE A 132 2.40 -1.96 -6.50
C PHE A 132 3.39 -0.83 -6.76
N THR A 133 2.92 0.41 -6.93
CA THR A 133 3.81 1.55 -7.21
C THR A 133 4.78 1.86 -6.08
N ASN A 134 4.35 1.67 -4.82
CA ASN A 134 5.25 1.79 -3.68
C ASN A 134 6.40 0.78 -3.72
N PHE A 135 6.08 -0.53 -3.82
CA PHE A 135 7.08 -1.60 -3.81
C PHE A 135 7.93 -1.66 -5.10
N LEU A 136 7.44 -1.09 -6.20
CA LEU A 136 8.20 -0.89 -7.44
C LEU A 136 9.12 0.33 -7.40
N ASN A 137 9.16 1.06 -6.28
CA ASN A 137 9.94 2.30 -6.15
C ASN A 137 9.57 3.36 -7.20
N THR A 138 8.30 3.41 -7.60
CA THR A 138 7.77 4.41 -8.52
C THR A 138 7.65 5.77 -7.83
N THR A 139 7.93 6.85 -8.56
CA THR A 139 7.54 8.21 -8.18
C THR A 139 6.37 8.67 -9.06
N ILE A 140 5.53 9.54 -8.52
CA ILE A 140 4.36 10.10 -9.21
C ILE A 140 4.46 11.61 -9.12
N ASN A 141 4.59 12.26 -10.28
CA ASN A 141 4.87 13.69 -10.38
C ASN A 141 6.04 14.11 -9.47
N GLY A 142 7.13 13.34 -9.47
CA GLY A 142 8.33 13.59 -8.67
C GLY A 142 8.24 13.27 -7.17
N ASN A 143 7.11 12.76 -6.67
CA ASN A 143 6.96 12.33 -5.28
C ASN A 143 6.99 10.80 -5.17
N LYS A 144 7.75 10.25 -4.21
CA LYS A 144 7.76 8.80 -3.92
C LYS A 144 6.34 8.30 -3.66
N ALA A 145 5.91 7.29 -4.40
CA ALA A 145 4.61 6.67 -4.18
C ALA A 145 4.57 5.96 -2.82
N VAL A 146 3.52 6.21 -2.05
CA VAL A 146 3.25 5.54 -0.77
C VAL A 146 1.83 5.02 -0.71
N ILE A 147 1.57 4.01 0.12
CA ILE A 147 0.28 3.32 0.13
C ILE A 147 -0.82 4.28 0.62
N LEU A 148 -1.95 4.28 -0.09
CA LEU A 148 -3.18 4.94 0.34
C LEU A 148 -4.32 3.93 0.35
N ASP A 149 -4.53 3.31 1.51
CA ASP A 149 -5.61 2.34 1.73
C ASP A 149 -6.73 2.90 2.63
N LEU A 150 -7.74 2.08 2.91
CA LEU A 150 -8.86 2.47 3.75
C LEU A 150 -8.44 2.79 5.20
N GLN A 151 -7.37 2.19 5.71
CA GLN A 151 -6.89 2.49 7.07
C GLN A 151 -6.23 3.86 7.12
N ILE A 152 -5.42 4.20 6.12
CA ILE A 152 -4.82 5.53 5.97
C ILE A 152 -5.91 6.59 5.73
N ILE A 153 -6.85 6.33 4.81
CA ILE A 153 -8.00 7.22 4.57
C ILE A 153 -8.78 7.44 5.88
N SER A 154 -9.00 6.38 6.65
CA SER A 154 -9.67 6.48 7.95
C SER A 154 -8.84 7.29 8.95
N ALA A 155 -7.52 7.13 8.99
CA ALA A 155 -6.62 7.90 9.85
C ALA A 155 -6.67 9.40 9.53
N ILE A 156 -6.59 9.75 8.25
CA ILE A 156 -6.71 11.14 7.75
C ILE A 156 -8.05 11.75 8.15
N ASN A 157 -9.15 11.03 7.91
CA ASN A 157 -10.50 11.51 8.20
C ASN A 157 -10.83 11.65 9.69
N ARG A 158 -9.96 11.19 10.60
CA ARG A 158 -10.10 11.53 12.02
C ARG A 158 -9.81 12.99 12.32
N GLY A 159 -9.12 13.70 11.41
CA GLY A 159 -8.81 15.13 11.57
C GLY A 159 -7.91 15.42 12.78
N VAL A 160 -7.11 14.44 13.21
CA VAL A 160 -6.25 14.58 14.40
C VAL A 160 -4.91 15.23 14.08
N PHE A 161 -4.44 15.17 12.82
CA PHE A 161 -3.15 15.71 12.39
C PHE A 161 -3.32 16.94 11.50
N GLU A 162 -2.66 18.03 11.87
CA GLU A 162 -2.77 19.34 11.20
C GLU A 162 -2.34 19.27 9.73
N GLU A 163 -1.30 18.48 9.43
CA GLU A 163 -0.71 18.41 8.10
C GLU A 163 -1.68 17.84 7.03
N PHE A 164 -2.73 17.13 7.44
CA PHE A 164 -3.67 16.46 6.54
C PHE A 164 -5.04 17.15 6.46
N LYS A 165 -5.19 18.34 7.06
CA LYS A 165 -6.46 19.07 7.13
C LYS A 165 -7.15 19.27 5.78
N ASN A 166 -6.38 19.52 4.72
CA ASN A 166 -6.94 19.72 3.37
C ASN A 166 -7.44 18.43 2.70
N LEU A 167 -7.07 17.27 3.24
CA LEU A 167 -7.50 15.96 2.77
C LEU A 167 -8.69 15.42 3.58
N GLU A 168 -9.21 16.20 4.53
CA GLU A 168 -10.45 15.85 5.24
C GLU A 168 -11.56 15.61 4.21
N ARG A 169 -12.26 14.48 4.33
CA ARG A 169 -13.32 13.97 3.41
C ARG A 169 -12.80 13.19 2.19
N ILE A 170 -11.52 12.83 2.16
CA ILE A 170 -11.05 11.80 1.22
C ILE A 170 -11.83 10.50 1.46
N ASN A 171 -12.29 9.86 0.39
CA ASN A 171 -12.96 8.57 0.43
C ASN A 171 -12.52 7.73 -0.77
N TYR A 172 -12.97 6.49 -0.85
CA TYR A 172 -12.52 5.58 -1.90
C TYR A 172 -12.81 6.09 -3.32
N ASP A 173 -13.95 6.76 -3.52
CA ASP A 173 -14.40 7.22 -4.83
C ASP A 173 -13.62 8.44 -5.33
N ASN A 174 -13.18 9.31 -4.40
CA ASN A 174 -12.46 10.53 -4.72
C ASN A 174 -10.94 10.46 -4.46
N ALA A 175 -10.44 9.39 -3.83
CA ALA A 175 -9.05 9.31 -3.35
C ALA A 175 -8.01 9.54 -4.47
N ILE A 176 -8.30 9.10 -5.70
CA ILE A 176 -7.39 9.32 -6.84
C ILE A 176 -7.15 10.81 -7.13
N LYS A 177 -8.15 11.67 -6.85
CA LYS A 177 -8.03 13.12 -7.02
C LYS A 177 -7.10 13.73 -5.97
N TYR A 178 -7.15 13.21 -4.75
CA TYR A 178 -6.37 13.72 -3.61
C TYR A 178 -4.97 13.09 -3.50
N TYR A 179 -4.73 11.99 -4.23
CA TYR A 179 -3.49 11.24 -4.12
C TYR A 179 -2.22 12.07 -4.38
N PRO A 180 -2.14 12.96 -5.39
CA PRO A 180 -0.98 13.84 -5.55
C PRO A 180 -0.70 14.75 -4.35
N GLU A 181 -1.75 15.33 -3.75
CA GLU A 181 -1.62 16.19 -2.58
C GLU A 181 -1.18 15.38 -1.35
N TYR A 182 -1.73 14.17 -1.16
CA TYR A 182 -1.28 13.22 -0.15
C TYR A 182 0.20 12.89 -0.25
N LEU A 183 0.69 12.57 -1.46
CA LEU A 183 2.11 12.29 -1.70
C LEU A 183 2.98 13.52 -1.42
N SER A 184 2.53 14.70 -1.83
CA SER A 184 3.24 15.95 -1.57
C SER A 184 3.36 16.24 -0.07
N ILE A 185 2.27 16.10 0.71
CA ILE A 185 2.27 16.28 2.16
C ILE A 185 3.26 15.31 2.82
N ILE A 186 3.22 14.03 2.49
CA ILE A 186 4.16 13.03 3.01
C ILE A 186 5.61 13.36 2.63
N GLY A 187 5.85 13.76 1.38
CA GLY A 187 7.16 14.19 0.91
C GLY A 187 7.69 15.41 1.68
N THR A 188 6.83 16.37 2.01
CA THR A 188 7.20 17.53 2.82
C THR A 188 7.49 17.15 4.27
N ILE A 189 6.66 16.31 4.90
CA ILE A 189 6.87 15.88 6.30
C ILE A 189 8.18 15.09 6.40
N SER A 190 8.38 14.09 5.54
CA SER A 190 9.57 13.23 5.55
C SER A 190 10.88 14.04 5.46
N LYS A 191 10.93 15.06 4.59
CA LYS A 191 12.06 15.99 4.52
C LYS A 191 12.26 16.78 5.81
N LYS A 192 11.19 17.28 6.44
CA LYS A 192 11.28 18.08 7.68
C LYS A 192 11.82 17.31 8.88
N ILE A 193 11.50 16.02 8.99
CA ILE A 193 11.93 15.18 10.14
C ILE A 193 13.03 14.19 9.78
N ASN A 194 13.62 14.30 8.58
CA ASN A 194 14.68 13.43 8.07
C ASN A 194 14.32 11.93 8.14
N SER A 195 13.14 11.59 7.64
CA SER A 195 12.63 10.21 7.52
C SER A 195 12.40 9.84 6.07
N THR A 196 12.08 8.57 5.78
CA THR A 196 11.56 8.19 4.47
C THR A 196 10.05 8.47 4.36
N PRO A 197 9.51 8.64 3.16
CA PRO A 197 8.06 8.66 2.92
C PRO A 197 7.34 7.41 3.47
N ASP A 198 7.96 6.23 3.33
CA ASP A 198 7.41 4.96 3.84
C ASP A 198 7.27 4.94 5.36
N GLN A 199 8.16 5.62 6.09
CA GLN A 199 8.05 5.76 7.55
C GLN A 199 6.87 6.61 7.98
N ILE A 200 6.53 7.67 7.22
CA ILE A 200 5.34 8.49 7.48
C ILE A 200 4.07 7.67 7.22
N GLU A 201 4.01 6.97 6.09
CA GLU A 201 2.90 6.08 5.74
C GLU A 201 2.69 5.02 6.83
N ASN A 202 3.77 4.37 7.28
CA ASN A 202 3.66 3.30 8.25
C ASN A 202 3.25 3.83 9.63
N PHE A 203 3.70 5.03 10.00
CA PHE A 203 3.22 5.70 11.21
C PHE A 203 1.71 5.95 11.15
N LEU A 204 1.20 6.48 10.03
CA LEU A 204 -0.23 6.68 9.83
C LEU A 204 -1.01 5.37 9.89
N PHE A 205 -0.46 4.30 9.29
CA PHE A 205 -1.06 2.97 9.30
C PHE A 205 -1.20 2.41 10.72
N LEU A 206 -0.12 2.48 11.52
CA LEU A 206 -0.06 1.87 12.85
C LEU A 206 -0.76 2.72 13.92
N PHE A 207 -0.56 4.04 13.90
CA PHE A 207 -0.94 4.94 14.99
C PHE A 207 -2.03 5.93 14.61
N GLY A 208 -2.25 6.17 13.32
CA GLY A 208 -3.12 7.25 12.85
C GLY A 208 -4.58 7.10 13.26
N ARG A 209 -5.01 5.89 13.64
CA ARG A 209 -6.35 5.61 14.17
C ARG A 209 -6.45 5.54 15.69
N SER A 210 -5.32 5.50 16.41
CA SER A 210 -5.27 5.26 17.85
C SER A 210 -4.79 6.46 18.67
N LEU A 211 -4.17 7.46 18.06
CA LEU A 211 -3.70 8.66 18.76
C LEU A 211 -4.80 9.71 18.95
N SER A 212 -4.80 10.39 20.10
CA SER A 212 -5.69 11.52 20.41
C SER A 212 -4.98 12.55 21.28
N GLU A 213 -5.49 13.78 21.29
CA GLU A 213 -5.01 14.82 22.21
C GLU A 213 -5.23 14.42 23.68
N ILE A 214 -4.25 14.72 24.52
CA ILE A 214 -4.38 14.55 25.97
C ILE A 214 -5.27 15.68 26.48
N LYS A 215 -6.46 15.33 26.94
CA LYS A 215 -7.35 16.28 27.61
C LYS A 215 -6.88 16.45 29.05
N ASN A 216 -6.23 17.56 29.36
CA ASN A 216 -6.05 17.97 30.75
C ASN A 216 -7.42 18.35 31.31
N THR A 217 -8.05 17.41 32.01
CA THR A 217 -9.19 17.69 32.87
C THR A 217 -8.63 18.33 34.14
N ALA A 218 -8.37 19.64 34.07
CA ALA A 218 -8.21 20.43 35.27
C ALA A 218 -9.59 20.48 35.95
N ASN A 219 -9.75 19.75 37.04
CA ASN A 219 -10.82 19.97 38.02
C ASN A 219 -10.50 21.22 38.84
#